data_AF-A0A8T3Z8W0-F1
#
_entry.id   AF-A0A8T3Z8W0-F1
#
_cell.length_a   1.000
_cell.length_b   1.000
_cell.length_c   1.000
_cell.angle_alpha   90.00
_cell.angle_beta   90.00
_cell.angle_gamma   90.00
#
_symmetry.space_group_name_H-M   'P 1'
#
loop_
_entity.id
_entity.type
_entity.pdbx_description
1 polymer ?
#
loop_
_entity_poly.entity_id
_entity_poly.type
_entity_poly.pdbx_seq_one_letter_code
_entity_poly.pdbx_strand_id
1 'polypeptide(L)'
;MEPQEPEEKVNERVTIRLEQDDIVRIDAEVEKAGLSRSEFIRNAVNDYIDRGGDKKPARIIVELTPLERSYIDKLVDKGYFSSREQAVRKCLDQYFNKHRISEINEEIHAMATVAGHEFAVDIGEKKAREETQR
;
A
#
# COMPACT_ATOMS: atom_id res chain seq x y z
N MET A 1 -1.15 40.58 17.89
CA MET A 1 -0.73 39.34 17.22
C MET A 1 -1.07 39.57 15.77
N GLU A 2 -0.10 40.03 14.98
CA GLU A 2 -0.32 40.30 13.56
C GLU A 2 -0.57 38.98 12.83
N PRO A 3 -1.56 38.91 11.92
CA PRO A 3 -1.79 37.71 11.13
C PRO A 3 -0.60 37.51 10.18
N GLN A 4 0.07 36.37 10.30
CA GLN A 4 1.09 35.97 9.33
C GLN A 4 0.40 35.69 7.99
N GLU A 5 0.83 36.38 6.94
CA GLU A 5 0.40 36.12 5.58
C GLU A 5 0.76 34.68 5.17
N PRO A 6 -0.07 34.00 4.36
CA PRO A 6 0.21 32.63 3.93
C PRO A 6 1.51 32.62 3.11
N GLU A 7 2.46 31.76 3.50
CA GLU A 7 3.68 31.53 2.72
C GLU A 7 3.32 31.17 1.27
N GLU A 8 3.68 32.04 0.33
CA GLU A 8 3.58 31.73 -1.09
C GLU A 8 4.45 30.51 -1.38
N LYS A 9 3.84 29.44 -1.90
CA LYS A 9 4.57 28.27 -2.36
C LYS A 9 5.38 28.65 -3.59
N VAL A 10 6.67 28.88 -3.40
CA VAL A 10 7.61 29.18 -4.49
C VAL A 10 7.78 27.93 -5.36
N ASN A 11 7.52 28.06 -6.66
CA ASN A 11 7.79 26.98 -7.63
C ASN A 11 9.28 26.99 -8.01
N GLU A 12 9.98 25.90 -7.73
CA GLU A 12 11.38 25.72 -8.14
C GLU A 12 11.51 25.00 -9.49
N ARG A 13 12.51 25.40 -10.30
CA ARG A 13 12.81 24.78 -11.60
C ARG A 13 13.96 23.78 -11.46
N VAL A 14 13.70 22.52 -11.79
CA VAL A 14 14.69 21.45 -11.85
C VAL A 14 14.93 21.03 -13.31
N THR A 15 16.17 20.69 -13.66
CA THR A 15 16.53 20.12 -14.97
C THR A 15 17.03 18.69 -14.78
N ILE A 16 16.44 17.73 -15.51
CA ILE A 16 16.80 16.31 -15.45
C ILE A 16 17.30 15.83 -16.82
N ARG A 17 18.21 14.87 -16.83
CA ARG A 17 18.66 14.16 -18.05
C ARG A 17 18.00 12.79 -18.08
N LEU A 18 17.41 12.44 -19.21
CA LEU A 18 16.73 11.17 -19.46
C LEU A 18 17.22 10.62 -20.80
N GLU A 19 17.14 9.30 -20.96
CA GLU A 19 17.38 8.67 -22.25
C GLU A 19 16.34 9.13 -23.27
N GLN A 20 16.73 9.20 -24.55
CA GLN A 20 15.85 9.70 -25.60
C GLN A 20 14.56 8.86 -25.72
N ASP A 21 14.68 7.55 -25.57
CA ASP A 21 13.54 6.62 -25.62
C ASP A 21 12.53 6.88 -24.49
N ASP A 22 13.00 7.26 -23.30
CA ASP A 22 12.12 7.59 -22.18
C ASP A 22 11.36 8.89 -22.43
N ILE A 23 11.99 9.88 -23.05
CA ILE A 23 11.32 11.13 -23.43
C ILE A 23 10.19 10.85 -24.43
N VAL A 24 10.44 10.01 -25.43
CA VAL A 24 9.42 9.62 -26.42
C VAL A 24 8.23 8.92 -25.75
N ARG A 25 8.50 8.05 -24.78
CA ARG A 25 7.43 7.37 -24.02
C ARG A 25 6.63 8.34 -23.15
N ILE A 26 7.30 9.29 -22.50
CA ILE A 26 6.63 10.33 -21.73
C ILE A 26 5.73 11.17 -22.63
N ASP A 27 6.22 11.59 -23.81
CA ASP A 27 5.46 12.39 -24.76
C ASP A 27 4.17 11.72 -25.21
N ALA A 28 4.23 10.42 -25.50
CA ALA A 28 3.05 9.66 -25.88
C ALA A 28 1.99 9.61 -24.76
N GLU A 29 2.39 9.50 -23.50
CA GLU A 29 1.46 9.49 -22.37
C GLU A 29 0.92 10.89 -22.04
N VAL A 30 1.76 11.92 -22.19
CA VAL A 30 1.40 13.33 -22.03
C VAL A 30 0.33 13.72 -23.05
N GLU A 31 0.48 13.31 -24.32
CA GLU A 31 -0.48 13.54 -25.38
C GLU A 31 -1.83 12.85 -25.10
N LYS A 32 -1.80 11.58 -24.70
CA LYS A 32 -3.02 10.83 -24.33
C LYS A 32 -3.77 11.46 -23.16
N ALA A 33 -3.04 11.97 -22.17
CA ALA A 33 -3.62 12.56 -20.96
C ALA A 33 -4.04 14.02 -21.14
N GLY A 34 -3.65 14.68 -22.24
CA GLY A 34 -3.89 16.11 -22.46
C GLY A 34 -3.18 17.01 -21.45
N LEU A 35 -2.03 16.58 -20.93
CA LEU A 35 -1.25 17.30 -19.92
C LEU A 35 -0.01 17.97 -20.53
N SER A 36 0.67 18.81 -19.77
CA SER A 36 2.06 19.17 -20.06
C SER A 36 3.05 18.17 -19.46
N ARG A 37 4.27 18.06 -20.01
CA ARG A 37 5.34 17.23 -19.44
C ARG A 37 5.58 17.53 -17.95
N SER A 38 5.58 18.80 -17.57
CA SER A 38 5.82 19.22 -16.18
C SER A 38 4.68 18.81 -15.25
N GLU A 39 3.42 18.89 -15.69
CA GLU A 39 2.29 18.39 -14.91
C GLU A 39 2.31 16.88 -14.77
N PHE A 40 2.61 16.17 -15.86
CA PHE A 40 2.74 14.72 -15.85
C PHE A 40 3.82 14.26 -14.87
N ILE A 41 5.02 14.82 -14.96
CA ILE A 41 6.14 14.48 -14.07
C ILE A 41 5.81 14.85 -12.62
N ARG A 42 5.22 16.03 -12.37
CA ARG A 42 4.82 16.44 -11.02
C ARG A 42 3.81 15.46 -10.41
N ASN A 43 2.80 15.06 -11.20
CA ASN A 43 1.79 14.10 -10.75
C ASN A 43 2.41 12.73 -10.49
N ALA A 44 3.30 12.26 -11.35
CA ALA A 44 3.99 10.98 -11.16
C ALA A 44 4.88 10.97 -9.91
N VAL A 45 5.62 12.06 -9.67
CA VAL A 45 6.45 12.22 -8.47
C VAL A 45 5.59 12.28 -7.21
N ASN A 46 4.50 13.06 -7.21
CA ASN A 46 3.58 13.12 -6.08
C ASN A 46 2.93 11.77 -5.80
N ASP A 47 2.44 11.07 -6.83
CA ASP A 47 1.86 9.73 -6.68
C ASP A 47 2.90 8.73 -6.16
N TYR A 48 4.16 8.82 -6.60
CA TYR A 48 5.25 7.99 -6.07
C TYR A 48 5.54 8.30 -4.59
N ILE A 49 5.57 9.57 -4.19
CA ILE A 49 5.77 10.00 -2.80
C ILE A 49 4.60 9.60 -1.90
N ASP A 50 3.37 9.84 -2.35
CA ASP A 50 2.13 9.51 -1.62
C ASP A 50 1.99 8.00 -1.40
N ARG A 51 2.52 7.20 -2.32
CA ARG A 51 2.62 5.74 -2.17
C ARG A 51 3.77 5.30 -1.25
N GLY A 52 4.63 6.20 -0.78
CA GLY A 52 5.78 5.86 0.08
C GLY A 52 6.98 5.29 -0.69
N GLY A 53 7.10 5.61 -1.99
CA GLY A 53 8.17 5.16 -2.89
C GLY A 53 8.07 3.69 -3.29
N ASP A 54 9.21 2.99 -3.38
CA ASP A 54 9.27 1.55 -3.73
C ASP A 54 8.61 0.64 -2.68
N LYS A 55 8.24 1.20 -1.53
CA LYS A 55 7.29 0.56 -0.62
C LYS A 55 5.92 0.61 -1.27
N LYS A 56 5.69 -0.15 -2.35
CA LYS A 56 4.35 -0.36 -2.89
C LYS A 56 3.47 -0.71 -1.69
N PRO A 57 2.50 0.13 -1.27
CA PRO A 57 1.48 -0.36 -0.38
C PRO A 57 0.83 -1.45 -1.21
N ALA A 58 0.97 -2.71 -0.78
CA ALA A 58 0.39 -3.83 -1.49
C ALA A 58 -1.11 -3.55 -1.60
N ARG A 59 -1.54 -3.02 -2.75
CA ARG A 59 -2.94 -2.71 -2.99
C ARG A 59 -3.61 -4.04 -3.28
N ILE A 60 -4.24 -4.58 -2.25
CA ILE A 60 -5.09 -5.75 -2.36
C ILE A 60 -6.47 -5.22 -2.77
N ILE A 61 -6.93 -5.65 -3.96
CA ILE A 61 -8.30 -5.41 -4.41
C ILE A 61 -9.13 -6.61 -3.93
N VAL A 62 -10.14 -6.34 -3.12
CA VAL A 62 -11.08 -7.37 -2.65
C VAL A 62 -12.40 -7.16 -3.37
N GLU A 63 -12.82 -8.15 -4.14
CA GLU A 63 -14.15 -8.16 -4.74
C GLU A 63 -15.17 -8.62 -3.71
N LEU A 64 -16.25 -7.85 -3.58
CA LEU A 64 -17.33 -8.14 -2.65
C LEU A 64 -18.61 -8.36 -3.42
N THR A 65 -19.40 -9.33 -2.99
CA THR A 65 -20.76 -9.53 -3.51
C THR A 65 -21.64 -8.32 -3.18
N PRO A 66 -22.72 -8.08 -3.94
CA PRO A 66 -23.66 -6.99 -3.66
C PRO A 66 -24.23 -7.05 -2.24
N LEU A 67 -24.43 -8.26 -1.71
CA LEU A 67 -24.96 -8.48 -0.37
C LEU A 67 -23.94 -8.07 0.71
N GLU A 68 -22.68 -8.49 0.59
CA GLU A 68 -21.61 -8.10 1.53
C GLU A 68 -21.40 -6.59 1.55
N ARG A 69 -21.39 -5.96 0.36
CA ARG A 69 -21.33 -4.50 0.25
C ARG A 69 -22.49 -3.83 0.96
N SER A 70 -23.71 -4.36 0.81
CA SER A 70 -24.90 -3.83 1.50
C SER A 70 -24.77 -3.90 3.02
N TYR A 71 -24.17 -4.96 3.57
CA TYR A 71 -23.94 -5.07 5.01
C TYR A 71 -22.92 -4.05 5.49
N ILE A 72 -21.80 -3.89 4.78
CA ILE A 72 -20.78 -2.91 5.13
C ILE A 72 -21.36 -1.49 5.10
N ASP A 73 -22.14 -1.16 4.06
CA ASP A 73 -22.78 0.15 3.91
C ASP A 73 -23.69 0.45 5.11
N LYS A 74 -24.56 -0.50 5.49
CA LYS A 74 -25.43 -0.33 6.67
C LYS A 74 -24.66 -0.13 7.98
N LEU A 75 -23.49 -0.74 8.13
CA LEU A 75 -22.67 -0.58 9.33
C LEU A 75 -21.97 0.78 9.38
N VAL A 76 -21.53 1.27 8.22
CA VAL A 76 -20.98 2.63 8.07
C VAL A 76 -22.08 3.68 8.32
N ASP A 77 -23.26 3.52 7.71
CA ASP A 77 -24.38 4.44 7.85
C ASP A 77 -24.88 4.55 9.31
N LYS A 78 -24.80 3.45 10.06
CA LYS A 78 -25.12 3.41 11.49
C LYS A 78 -24.00 3.95 12.38
N GLY A 79 -22.86 4.35 11.81
CA GLY A 79 -21.74 4.94 12.53
C GLY A 79 -20.83 3.94 13.26
N TYR A 80 -20.97 2.63 13.02
CA TYR A 80 -20.06 1.63 13.61
C TYR A 80 -18.64 1.73 13.03
N PHE A 81 -18.53 2.19 11.77
CA PHE A 81 -17.27 2.46 11.10
C PHE A 81 -17.33 3.82 10.41
N SER A 82 -16.20 4.51 10.32
CA SER A 82 -16.06 5.80 9.65
C SER A 82 -16.01 5.69 8.12
N SER A 83 -15.64 4.52 7.59
CA SER A 83 -15.63 4.24 6.15
C SER A 83 -15.70 2.75 5.84
N ARG A 84 -16.02 2.41 4.59
CA ARG A 84 -15.98 1.03 4.07
C ARG A 84 -14.60 0.40 4.24
N GLU A 85 -13.55 1.17 3.94
CA GLU A 85 -12.16 0.73 4.07
C GLU A 85 -11.81 0.42 5.53
N GLN A 86 -12.25 1.26 6.46
CA GLN A 86 -12.03 1.02 7.89
C GLN A 86 -12.74 -0.26 8.34
N ALA A 87 -13.97 -0.50 7.88
CA ALA A 87 -14.72 -1.72 8.19
C ALA A 87 -13.95 -2.97 7.73
N VAL A 88 -13.50 -3.00 6.47
CA VAL A 88 -12.72 -4.13 5.92
C VAL A 88 -11.41 -4.31 6.68
N ARG A 89 -10.67 -3.23 6.97
CA ARG A 89 -9.43 -3.29 7.74
C ARG A 89 -9.65 -3.90 9.13
N LYS A 90 -10.70 -3.49 9.83
CA LYS A 90 -11.03 -4.02 11.16
C LYS A 90 -11.38 -5.51 11.13
N CYS A 91 -12.11 -5.97 10.11
CA CYS A 91 -12.39 -7.39 9.93
C CYS A 91 -11.11 -8.19 9.70
N LEU A 92 -10.19 -7.67 8.86
CA LEU A 92 -8.89 -8.30 8.62
C LEU A 92 -8.05 -8.36 9.90
N ASP A 93 -7.94 -7.27 10.65
CA ASP A 93 -7.19 -7.21 11.92
C ASP A 93 -7.71 -8.22 12.95
N GLN A 94 -9.04 -8.39 13.02
CA GLN A 94 -9.66 -9.33 13.95
C GLN A 94 -9.42 -10.79 13.56
N TYR A 95 -9.49 -11.09 12.25
CA TYR A 95 -9.33 -12.45 11.75
C TYR A 95 -7.87 -12.90 11.74
N PHE A 96 -6.95 -12.07 11.25
CA PHE A 96 -5.51 -12.36 11.17
C PHE A 96 -4.78 -12.03 12.49
N ASN A 97 -5.31 -12.53 13.60
CA ASN A 97 -4.62 -12.44 14.88
C ASN A 97 -3.52 -13.53 14.99
N LYS A 98 -2.57 -13.35 15.91
CA LYS A 98 -1.41 -14.26 16.08
C LYS A 98 -1.82 -15.72 16.26
N HIS A 99 -2.89 -15.97 17.01
CA HIS A 99 -3.39 -17.32 17.25
C HIS A 99 -3.87 -17.96 15.95
N ARG A 100 -4.70 -17.24 15.18
CA ARG A 100 -5.25 -17.71 13.92
C ARG A 100 -4.17 -17.92 12.85
N ILE A 101 -3.14 -17.06 12.84
CA ILE A 101 -1.99 -17.23 11.95
C ILE A 101 -1.21 -18.52 12.30
N SER A 102 -1.04 -18.83 13.59
CA SER A 102 -0.40 -20.09 14.02
C SER A 102 -1.19 -21.31 13.53
N GLU A 103 -2.51 -21.32 13.72
CA GLU A 103 -3.38 -22.41 13.25
C GLU A 103 -3.28 -22.58 11.73
N ILE A 104 -3.37 -21.50 10.96
CA ILE A 104 -3.26 -21.54 9.50
C ILE A 104 -1.90 -22.11 9.08
N ASN A 105 -0.82 -21.74 9.77
CA ASN A 105 0.51 -22.26 9.46
C ASN A 105 0.65 -23.75 9.81
N GLU A 106 0.06 -24.20 10.93
CA GLU A 106 0.01 -25.61 11.31
C GLU A 106 -0.78 -26.43 10.28
N GLU A 107 -1.92 -25.92 9.81
CA GLU A 107 -2.72 -26.54 8.74
C GLU A 107 -1.94 -26.61 7.42
N ILE A 108 -1.26 -25.52 7.02
CA ILE A 108 -0.41 -25.48 5.83
C ILE A 108 0.73 -26.49 5.96
N HIS A 109 1.42 -26.55 7.11
CA HIS A 109 2.47 -27.53 7.36
C HIS A 109 1.94 -28.97 7.30
N ALA A 110 0.81 -29.25 7.93
CA ALA A 110 0.18 -30.56 7.89
C ALA A 110 -0.19 -30.97 6.45
N MET A 111 -0.75 -30.06 5.66
CA MET A 111 -1.05 -30.29 4.24
C MET A 111 0.22 -30.49 3.40
N ALA A 112 1.29 -29.73 3.67
CA ALA A 112 2.56 -29.83 2.97
C ALA A 112 3.30 -31.15 3.29
N THR A 113 3.25 -31.62 4.55
CA THR A 113 3.77 -32.93 4.95
C THR A 113 3.01 -34.06 4.27
N VAL A 114 1.68 -33.93 4.13
CA VAL A 114 0.85 -34.90 3.39
C VAL A 114 1.14 -34.87 1.88
N ALA A 115 1.48 -33.70 1.32
CA ALA A 115 1.75 -33.49 -0.10
C ALA A 115 3.22 -33.73 -0.52
N GLY A 116 4.13 -34.02 0.42
CA GLY A 116 5.54 -34.34 0.15
C GLY A 116 6.41 -33.18 -0.33
N HIS A 117 5.95 -31.93 -0.17
CA HIS A 117 6.71 -30.73 -0.54
C HIS A 117 7.14 -29.97 0.72
N GLU A 118 8.42 -30.06 1.08
CA GLU A 118 9.00 -29.22 2.13
C GLU A 118 9.28 -27.81 1.58
N PHE A 119 8.62 -26.79 2.14
CA PHE A 119 9.04 -25.41 2.01
C PHE A 119 9.45 -24.86 3.38
N ALA A 120 10.68 -24.34 3.45
CA ALA A 120 11.13 -23.53 4.57
C ALA A 120 10.52 -22.12 4.44
N VAL A 121 9.50 -21.82 5.24
CA VAL A 121 9.00 -20.45 5.38
C VAL A 121 9.95 -19.72 6.32
N ASP A 122 10.89 -18.94 5.77
CA ASP A 122 11.71 -18.00 6.54
C ASP A 122 10.82 -16.83 6.97
N ILE A 123 10.18 -16.98 8.12
CA ILE A 123 9.58 -15.85 8.83
C ILE A 123 10.76 -15.16 9.53
N GLY A 124 11.21 -14.06 8.95
CA GLY A 124 12.31 -13.24 9.45
C GLY A 124 12.06 -12.74 10.89
N GLU A 125 12.28 -13.60 11.87
CA GLU A 125 12.55 -13.21 13.23
C GLU A 125 13.96 -12.63 13.25
N LYS A 126 14.07 -11.30 13.22
CA LYS A 126 15.27 -10.62 13.69
C LYS A 126 15.51 -11.04 15.14
N LYS A 127 16.31 -12.08 15.35
CA LYS A 127 16.88 -12.42 16.65
C LYS A 127 17.64 -11.19 17.14
N ALA A 128 17.11 -10.55 18.17
CA ALA A 128 17.89 -9.69 19.04
C ALA A 128 19.04 -10.56 19.58
N ARG A 129 20.25 -10.33 19.07
CA ARG A 129 21.45 -10.88 19.68
C ARG A 129 21.64 -10.12 20.98
N GLU A 130 21.29 -10.78 22.08
CA GLU A 130 21.82 -10.45 23.39
C GLU A 130 23.34 -10.60 23.31
N GLU A 131 24.04 -9.48 23.32
CA GLU A 131 25.46 -9.43 23.65
C GLU A 131 25.61 -9.79 25.13
N THR A 132 25.77 -11.07 25.42
CA THR A 132 26.45 -11.53 26.62
C THR A 132 27.76 -12.18 26.20
N GLN A 133 28.85 -11.41 26.24
CA GLN A 133 30.19 -11.96 26.35
C GLN A 133 30.81 -11.45 27.65
N ARG A 134 30.92 -12.39 28.59
CA ARG A 134 31.90 -12.40 29.67
C ARG A 134 33.27 -12.73 29.09
#